data_AF-A0A7C3G8T6-F1
#
_entry.id   AF-A0A7C3G8T6-F1
#
_cell.length_a   1.000
_cell.length_b   1.000
_cell.length_c   1.000
_cell.angle_alpha   90.00
_cell.angle_beta   90.00
_cell.angle_gamma   90.00
#
_symmetry.space_group_name_H-M   'P 1'
#
loop_
_entity.id
_entity.type
_entity.pdbx_description
1 polymer ?
#
loop_
_entity_poly.entity_id
_entity_poly.type
_entity_poly.pdbx_seq_one_letter_code
_entity_poly.pdbx_strand_id
1 'polypeptide(L)'
;GMSFAFFFLAEFVELFLLPGFMVLLFFGGWHGPLFGLDPTSFAAGLLQSFYFLVKVAVWVWIFLWIRATLPRFRDDQLMDLAWKGLLPLSLVGLLVAALFRMFLEVL
;
A
#
# COMPACT_ATOMS: atom_id res chain seq x y z
N GLY A 1 19.24 -21.20 -15.93
CA GLY A 1 19.95 -20.09 -15.26
C GLY A 1 19.19 -18.79 -15.38
N MET A 2 19.16 -18.18 -16.57
CA MET A 2 18.59 -16.83 -16.77
C MET A 2 17.09 -16.70 -16.44
N SER A 3 16.25 -17.67 -16.78
CA SER A 3 14.80 -17.60 -16.50
C SER A 3 14.47 -17.56 -14.99
N PHE A 4 15.26 -18.27 -14.18
CA PHE A 4 15.14 -18.22 -12.72
C PHE A 4 15.52 -16.85 -12.17
N ALA A 5 16.57 -16.23 -12.71
CA ALA A 5 16.98 -14.88 -12.30
C ALA A 5 15.88 -13.84 -12.59
N PHE A 6 15.18 -13.94 -13.73
CA PHE A 6 14.06 -13.06 -14.03
C PHE A 6 12.84 -13.31 -13.12
N PHE A 7 12.55 -14.56 -12.77
CA PHE A 7 11.51 -14.87 -11.80
C PHE A 7 11.80 -14.25 -10.41
N PHE A 8 13.03 -14.42 -9.91
CA PHE A 8 13.44 -13.82 -8.64
C PHE A 8 13.41 -12.30 -8.70
N LEU A 9 13.91 -11.71 -9.79
CA LEU A 9 13.85 -10.26 -9.99
C LEU A 9 12.41 -9.75 -9.94
N ALA A 10 11.47 -10.45 -10.57
CA ALA A 10 10.05 -10.09 -10.53
C ALA A 10 9.48 -10.14 -9.11
N GLU A 11 9.76 -11.18 -8.33
CA GLU A 11 9.34 -11.27 -6.92
C GLU A 11 9.94 -10.13 -6.08
N PHE A 12 11.20 -9.77 -6.32
CA PHE A 12 11.83 -8.63 -5.65
C PHE A 12 11.21 -7.29 -6.06
N VAL A 13 10.82 -7.12 -7.31
CA VAL A 13 10.14 -5.90 -7.77
C VAL A 13 8.74 -5.79 -7.15
N GLU A 14 8.01 -6.91 -7.04
CA GLU A 14 6.69 -6.94 -6.39
C GLU A 14 6.75 -6.50 -4.92
N LEU A 15 7.83 -6.86 -4.20
CA LEU A 15 8.09 -6.42 -2.84
C LEU A 15 8.14 -4.89 -2.70
N PHE A 16 8.54 -4.14 -3.73
CA PHE A 16 8.53 -2.67 -3.72
C PHE A 16 7.24 -2.09 -4.33
N LEU A 17 6.69 -2.73 -5.37
CA LEU A 17 5.51 -2.25 -6.07
C LEU A 17 4.26 -2.24 -5.18
N LEU A 18 3.99 -3.33 -4.45
CA LEU A 18 2.79 -3.43 -3.61
C LEU A 18 2.78 -2.39 -2.47
N PRO A 19 3.87 -2.23 -1.67
CA PRO A 19 4.02 -1.11 -0.75
C PRO A 19 3.91 0.27 -1.42
N GLY A 20 4.46 0.43 -2.62
CA GLY A 20 4.32 1.65 -3.42
C GLY A 20 2.85 2.02 -3.66
N PHE A 21 2.05 1.06 -4.13
CA PHE A 21 0.61 1.26 -4.32
C PHE A 21 -0.12 1.53 -3.00
N MET A 22 0.23 0.84 -1.92
CA MET A 22 -0.35 1.08 -0.60
C MET A 22 -0.14 2.53 -0.15
N VAL A 23 1.08 3.06 -0.32
CA VAL A 23 1.40 4.44 0.06
C VAL A 23 0.65 5.45 -0.81
N LEU A 24 0.57 5.21 -2.11
CA LEU A 24 -0.14 6.08 -3.05
C LEU A 24 -1.64 6.14 -2.76
N LEU A 25 -2.28 4.98 -2.56
CA LEU A 25 -3.73 4.89 -2.45
C LEU A 25 -4.25 5.23 -1.05
N PHE A 26 -3.52 4.85 0.01
CA PHE A 26 -4.04 4.95 1.38
C PHE A 26 -3.29 5.93 2.28
N PHE A 27 -2.01 6.24 2.01
CA PHE A 27 -1.17 7.09 2.88
C PHE A 27 -0.85 8.47 2.28
N GLY A 28 -1.71 8.93 1.36
CA GLY A 28 -1.61 10.25 0.74
C GLY A 28 -0.37 10.43 -0.14
N GLY A 29 0.27 9.34 -0.57
CA GLY A 29 1.43 9.37 -1.47
C GLY A 29 2.54 10.31 -1.01
N TRP A 30 2.75 11.35 -1.81
CA TRP A 30 3.83 12.34 -1.77
C TRP A 30 3.52 13.50 -0.82
N HIS A 31 2.28 13.60 -0.34
CA HIS A 31 1.88 14.65 0.58
C HIS A 31 2.56 14.45 1.95
N GLY A 32 3.34 15.45 2.33
CA GLY A 32 4.03 15.56 3.61
C GLY A 32 4.11 17.03 4.03
N PRO A 33 4.45 17.32 5.29
CA PRO A 33 4.59 18.70 5.76
C PRO A 33 5.68 19.42 4.97
N LEU A 34 5.30 20.54 4.34
CA LEU A 34 6.21 21.36 3.53
C LEU A 34 7.09 22.30 4.37
N PHE A 35 6.86 22.39 5.69
CA PHE A 35 7.57 23.28 6.62
C PHE A 35 7.74 24.73 6.14
N GLY A 36 6.71 25.27 5.48
CA GLY A 36 6.73 26.65 4.97
C GLY A 36 7.52 26.85 3.67
N LEU A 37 7.98 25.77 3.01
CA LEU A 37 8.54 25.83 1.67
C LEU A 37 7.42 26.01 0.64
N ASP A 38 7.69 26.85 -0.37
CA ASP A 38 6.77 27.01 -1.50
C ASP A 38 6.58 25.66 -2.22
N PRO A 39 5.33 25.22 -2.46
CA PRO A 39 5.05 23.92 -3.10
C PRO A 39 5.68 23.75 -4.48
N THR A 40 5.97 24.85 -5.18
CA THR A 40 6.56 24.87 -6.52
C THR A 40 8.09 24.88 -6.51
N SER A 41 8.71 25.01 -5.35
CA SER A 41 10.17 24.99 -5.23
C SER A 41 10.74 23.60 -5.48
N PHE A 42 11.92 23.52 -6.08
CA PHE A 42 12.62 22.25 -6.28
C PHE A 42 12.90 21.54 -4.93
N ALA A 43 13.19 22.31 -3.88
CA ALA A 43 13.39 21.79 -2.54
C ALA A 43 12.13 21.12 -1.97
N ALA A 44 10.94 21.69 -2.18
CA ALA A 44 9.67 21.08 -1.80
C ALA A 44 9.43 19.75 -2.54
N GLY A 45 9.70 19.71 -3.85
CA GLY A 45 9.58 18.47 -4.64
C GLY A 45 10.51 17.35 -4.17
N LEU A 46 11.76 17.69 -3.81
CA LEU A 46 12.72 16.72 -3.26
C LEU A 46 12.27 16.22 -1.89
N LEU A 47 11.75 17.10 -1.04
CA LEU A 47 11.24 16.74 0.28
C LEU A 47 10.01 15.81 0.19
N GLN A 48 9.05 16.12 -0.70
CA GLN A 48 7.88 15.28 -0.94
C GLN A 48 8.26 13.89 -1.47
N SER A 49 9.24 13.83 -2.39
CA SER A 49 9.76 12.57 -2.92
C SER A 49 10.47 11.76 -1.83
N PHE A 50 11.22 12.42 -0.95
CA PHE A 50 11.85 11.79 0.21
C PHE A 50 10.79 11.21 1.16
N TYR A 51 9.73 11.96 1.47
CA TYR A 51 8.63 11.45 2.29
C TYR A 51 7.96 10.22 1.68
N PHE A 52 7.73 10.23 0.36
CA PHE A 52 7.20 9.07 -0.33
C PHE A 52 8.11 7.85 -0.17
N LEU A 53 9.41 8.00 -0.43
CA LEU A 53 10.38 6.91 -0.28
C LEU A 53 10.47 6.39 1.15
N VAL A 54 10.43 7.26 2.16
CA VAL A 54 10.42 6.87 3.57
C VAL A 54 9.16 6.06 3.90
N LYS A 55 7.98 6.51 3.47
CA LYS A 55 6.73 5.77 3.68
C LYS A 55 6.79 4.39 3.02
N VAL A 56 7.28 4.31 1.78
CA VAL A 56 7.44 3.03 1.06
C VAL A 56 8.43 2.12 1.79
N ALA A 57 9.57 2.64 2.23
CA ALA A 57 10.57 1.87 2.97
C ALA A 57 10.03 1.28 4.27
N VAL A 58 9.20 2.03 5.00
CA VAL A 58 8.51 1.53 6.20
C VAL A 58 7.57 0.37 5.84
N TRP A 59 6.79 0.48 4.76
CA TRP A 59 5.89 -0.60 4.34
C TRP A 59 6.63 -1.84 3.83
N VAL A 60 7.73 -1.66 3.09
CA VAL A 60 8.62 -2.77 2.70
C VAL A 60 9.19 -3.46 3.94
N TRP A 61 9.63 -2.69 4.94
CA TRP A 61 10.10 -3.25 6.21
C TRP A 61 9.02 -4.06 6.92
N ILE A 62 7.78 -3.58 6.96
CA ILE A 62 6.64 -4.33 7.52
C ILE A 62 6.42 -5.64 6.75
N PHE A 63 6.46 -5.62 5.41
CA PHE A 63 6.27 -6.82 4.60
C PHE A 63 7.37 -7.86 4.86
N LEU A 64 8.62 -7.42 4.97
CA LEU A 64 9.75 -8.28 5.34
C LEU A 64 9.60 -8.82 6.76
N TRP A 65 9.15 -7.99 7.71
CA TRP A 65 8.92 -8.40 9.09
C TRP A 65 7.84 -9.49 9.17
N ILE A 66 6.70 -9.29 8.50
CA ILE A 66 5.61 -10.27 8.41
C ILE A 66 6.10 -11.58 7.80
N ARG A 67 6.87 -11.53 6.69
CA ARG A 67 7.45 -12.71 6.03
C ARG A 67 8.38 -13.48 6.96
N ALA A 68 9.08 -12.78 7.85
CA ALA A 68 10.00 -13.39 8.81
C ALA A 68 9.28 -13.98 10.04
N THR A 69 8.16 -13.40 10.48
CA THR A 69 7.48 -13.81 11.73
C THR A 69 6.34 -14.80 11.56
N LEU A 70 5.58 -14.74 10.46
CA LEU A 70 4.36 -15.54 10.35
C LEU A 70 4.66 -16.99 9.90
N PRO A 71 4.04 -17.99 10.53
CA PRO A 71 4.03 -19.35 10.01
C PRO A 71 3.34 -19.42 8.65
N ARG A 72 3.80 -20.33 7.78
CA ARG A 72 3.18 -20.52 6.46
C ARG A 72 1.75 -21.04 6.61
N PHE A 73 0.78 -20.33 6.03
CA PHE A 73 -0.61 -20.77 5.95
C PHE A 73 -0.77 -21.87 4.90
N ARG A 74 -1.75 -22.76 5.10
CA ARG A 74 -2.17 -23.70 4.06
C ARG A 74 -2.98 -22.97 3.00
N ASP A 75 -2.84 -23.38 1.74
CA ASP A 75 -3.52 -22.74 0.61
C ASP A 75 -5.06 -22.69 0.77
N ASP A 76 -5.66 -23.74 1.35
CA ASP A 76 -7.10 -23.75 1.66
C ASP A 76 -7.50 -22.64 2.65
N GLN A 77 -6.65 -22.38 3.65
CA GLN A 77 -6.91 -21.36 4.67
C GLN A 77 -6.77 -19.96 4.07
N LEU A 78 -5.82 -19.77 3.15
CA LEU A 78 -5.64 -18.53 2.43
C LEU A 78 -6.86 -18.24 1.54
N MET A 79 -7.34 -19.25 0.83
CA MET A 79 -8.52 -19.15 -0.03
C MET A 79 -9.77 -18.84 0.79
N ASP A 80 -9.95 -19.54 1.92
CA ASP A 80 -11.06 -19.28 2.83
C ASP A 80 -11.01 -17.85 3.40
N LEU A 81 -9.83 -17.36 3.79
CA LEU A 81 -9.66 -15.98 4.26
C LEU A 81 -10.02 -14.96 3.18
N ALA A 82 -9.54 -15.17 1.95
CA ALA A 82 -9.80 -14.27 0.83
C ALA A 82 -11.30 -14.20 0.48
N TRP A 83 -11.95 -15.36 0.36
CA TRP A 83 -13.32 -15.46 -0.14
C TRP A 83 -14.40 -15.28 0.94
N LYS A 84 -14.18 -15.80 2.14
CA LYS A 84 -15.16 -15.72 3.23
C LYS A 84 -14.91 -14.52 4.15
N GLY A 85 -13.67 -14.02 4.20
CA GLY A 85 -13.29 -12.87 5.03
C GLY A 85 -13.19 -11.57 4.24
N LEU A 86 -12.15 -11.46 3.40
CA LEU A 86 -11.75 -10.18 2.79
C LEU A 86 -12.74 -9.66 1.74
N LEU A 87 -13.29 -10.54 0.91
CA LEU A 87 -14.22 -10.14 -0.15
C LEU A 87 -15.56 -9.62 0.40
N PRO A 88 -16.22 -10.27 1.36
CA PRO A 88 -17.40 -9.70 2.00
C PRO A 88 -17.09 -8.37 2.71
N LEU A 89 -15.94 -8.28 3.38
CA LEU A 89 -15.53 -7.06 4.09
C LEU A 89 -15.31 -5.88 3.14
N SER A 90 -14.69 -6.10 1.98
CA SER A 90 -14.47 -5.05 0.98
C SER A 90 -15.78 -4.54 0.37
N LEU A 91 -16.75 -5.45 0.12
CA LEU A 91 -18.09 -5.08 -0.35
C LEU A 91 -18.84 -4.24 0.69
N VAL A 92 -18.79 -4.62 1.97
CA VAL A 92 -19.37 -3.82 3.06
C VAL A 92 -18.70 -2.44 3.14
N GLY A 93 -17.37 -2.38 3.06
CA GLY A 93 -16.63 -1.11 3.04
C GLY A 93 -17.05 -0.20 1.89
N LEU A 94 -17.27 -0.75 0.70
CA LEU A 94 -17.74 -0.01 -0.46
C LEU A 94 -19.16 0.55 -0.25
N LEU A 95 -20.08 -0.25 0.29
CA LEU A 95 -21.44 0.21 0.60
C LEU A 95 -21.43 1.32 1.66
N VAL A 96 -20.62 1.17 2.71
CA VAL A 96 -20.47 2.19 3.76
C VAL A 96 -19.93 3.49 3.18
N ALA A 97 -18.90 3.43 2.33
CA ALA A 97 -18.35 4.60 1.67
C ALA A 97 -19.38 5.30 0.76
N ALA A 98 -20.18 4.53 0.01
CA ALA A 98 -21.24 5.06 -0.84
C ALA A 98 -22.34 5.74 -0.02
N LEU A 99 -22.81 5.11 1.05
CA LEU A 99 -23.83 5.69 1.94
C LEU A 99 -23.32 6.94 2.66
N PHE A 100 -22.06 6.91 3.13
CA PHE A 100 -21.44 8.07 3.77
C PHE A 100 -21.34 9.25 2.81
N ARG A 101 -20.95 9.00 1.55
CA ARG A 101 -20.91 10.02 0.51
C ARG A 101 -22.30 10.62 0.25
N MET A 102 -23.33 9.78 0.13
CA MET A 102 -24.71 10.23 -0.05
C MET A 102 -25.20 11.06 1.14
N PHE A 103 -24.90 10.64 2.37
CA PHE A 103 -25.28 11.38 3.58
C PHE A 103 -24.65 12.78 3.62
N LEU A 104 -23.36 12.89 3.26
CA LEU A 104 -22.66 14.17 3.17
C LEU A 104 -23.24 15.11 2.11
N GLU A 105 -23.83 14.59 1.03
CA GLU A 105 -24.45 15.40 -0.02
C GLU A 105 -25.83 15.94 0.37
N VAL A 106 -26.48 15.33 1.37
CA VAL A 106 -27.80 15.75 1.87
C VAL A 106 -27.70 16.82 2.97
N LEU A 107 -26.54 16.94 3.63
CA LEU A 107 -26.25 17.94 4.66
C LEU A 107 -25.83 19.29 4.05
#